data_AF-A0A9W8B376-F1
#
_entry.id   AF-A0A9W8B376-F1
#
_cell.length_a   1.000
_cell.length_b   1.000
_cell.length_c   1.000
_cell.angle_alpha   90.00
_cell.angle_beta   90.00
_cell.angle_gamma   90.00
#
_symmetry.space_group_name_H-M   'P 1'
#
loop_
_entity.id
_entity.type
_entity.pdbx_description
1 polymer ?
#
loop_
_entity_poly.entity_id
_entity_poly.type
_entity_poly.pdbx_seq_one_letter_code
_entity_poly.pdbx_strand_id
1 'polypeptide(L)'
;LQANALELDFAHRSDSLRHRLEGRLDRQTLVDTHILRDTNVAPALQAQEQALQRAQLKDALEHKLEQRPALDDLVQHNILKPVKVAPALQAQALSLRKAQLTDTLEHKLEQRPAKSDLVQCNILKDSKVAPALQAKQLELHKAQLSDNLERKLEHRPAKDELVQQNILKDTDAAPALHAAIKDLERAKVCDQLAHKIEQRPSPEELMGRHILTGSS
;
A
#
# COMPACT_ATOMS: atom_id res chain seq x y z
N LEU A 1 -74.66 18.96 -75.81
CA LEU A 1 -73.82 19.84 -74.96
C LEU A 1 -73.40 19.17 -73.64
N GLN A 2 -74.27 18.40 -72.97
CA GLN A 2 -73.95 17.71 -71.71
C GLN A 2 -72.86 16.61 -71.83
N ALA A 3 -72.77 15.91 -72.96
CA ALA A 3 -71.75 14.89 -73.19
C ALA A 3 -70.31 15.45 -73.26
N ASN A 4 -70.14 16.66 -73.80
CA ASN A 4 -68.83 17.27 -74.02
C ASN A 4 -68.24 17.84 -72.71
N ALA A 5 -69.09 18.34 -71.82
CA ALA A 5 -68.67 18.79 -70.48
C ALA A 5 -68.24 17.63 -69.58
N LEU A 6 -68.88 16.46 -69.69
CA LEU A 6 -68.48 15.24 -68.97
C LEU A 6 -67.16 14.67 -69.50
N GLU A 7 -66.92 14.72 -70.81
CA GLU A 7 -65.63 14.30 -71.39
C GLU A 7 -64.48 15.25 -71.00
N LEU A 8 -64.72 16.56 -70.99
CA LEU A 8 -63.73 17.54 -70.52
C LEU A 8 -63.42 17.36 -69.02
N ASP A 9 -64.42 17.15 -68.16
CA ASP A 9 -64.21 16.87 -66.74
C ASP A 9 -63.45 15.55 -66.52
N PHE A 10 -63.77 14.51 -67.31
CA PHE A 10 -63.00 13.27 -67.30
C PHE A 10 -61.53 13.48 -67.71
N ALA A 11 -61.28 14.26 -68.76
CA ALA A 11 -59.92 14.58 -69.21
C ALA A 11 -59.12 15.34 -68.12
N HIS A 12 -59.72 16.35 -67.50
CA HIS A 12 -59.09 17.09 -66.41
C HIS A 12 -58.80 16.20 -65.18
N ARG A 13 -59.70 15.27 -64.83
CA ARG A 13 -59.47 14.30 -63.75
C ARG A 13 -58.36 13.31 -64.10
N SER A 14 -58.29 12.87 -65.35
CA SER A 14 -57.24 11.99 -65.87
C SER A 14 -55.86 12.65 -65.81
N ASP A 15 -55.75 13.90 -66.27
CA ASP A 15 -54.49 14.64 -66.25
C ASP A 15 -54.03 14.94 -64.81
N SER A 16 -54.96 15.30 -63.92
CA SER A 16 -54.68 15.48 -62.49
C SER A 16 -54.21 14.19 -61.80
N LEU A 17 -54.78 13.04 -62.18
CA LEU A 17 -54.35 11.75 -61.66
C LEU A 17 -52.94 11.41 -62.15
N ARG A 18 -52.66 11.64 -63.43
CA ARG A 18 -51.34 11.40 -64.04
C ARG A 18 -50.25 12.21 -63.34
N HIS A 19 -50.47 13.50 -63.12
CA HIS A 19 -49.50 14.35 -62.42
C HIS A 19 -49.22 13.87 -60.98
N ARG A 20 -50.24 13.41 -60.25
CA ARG A 20 -50.07 12.84 -58.90
C ARG A 20 -49.36 11.49 -58.90
N LEU A 21 -49.52 10.69 -59.95
CA LEU A 21 -48.83 9.41 -60.10
C LEU A 21 -47.36 9.59 -60.52
N GLU A 22 -47.03 10.65 -61.26
CA GLU A 22 -45.64 11.01 -61.59
C GLU A 22 -44.85 11.46 -60.35
N GLY A 23 -45.50 12.15 -59.41
CA GLY A 23 -44.92 12.54 -58.12
C GLY A 23 -45.05 11.51 -56.99
N ARG A 24 -45.49 10.27 -57.28
CA ARG A 24 -45.69 9.26 -56.24
C ARG A 24 -44.35 8.77 -55.69
N LEU A 25 -44.25 8.60 -54.37
CA LEU A 25 -43.09 7.95 -53.77
C LEU A 25 -43.05 6.48 -54.17
N ASP A 26 -41.82 5.96 -54.30
CA ASP A 26 -41.58 4.54 -54.49
C ASP A 26 -41.93 3.75 -53.23
N ARG A 27 -42.20 2.46 -53.41
CA ARG A 27 -42.59 1.57 -52.32
C ARG A 27 -41.53 1.50 -51.22
N GLN A 28 -40.24 1.55 -51.56
CA GLN A 28 -39.17 1.42 -50.58
C GLN A 28 -39.15 2.64 -49.67
N THR A 29 -39.22 3.85 -50.22
CA THR A 29 -39.29 5.07 -49.40
C THR A 29 -40.55 5.10 -48.52
N LEU A 30 -41.69 4.57 -48.99
CA LEU A 30 -42.89 4.42 -48.18
C LEU A 30 -42.71 3.40 -47.04
N VAL A 31 -41.94 2.35 -47.26
CA VAL A 31 -41.56 1.39 -46.21
C VAL A 31 -40.61 2.02 -45.19
N ASP A 32 -39.58 2.72 -45.65
CA ASP A 32 -38.56 3.34 -44.80
C ASP A 32 -39.16 4.45 -43.92
N THR A 33 -40.13 5.19 -44.46
CA THR A 33 -40.92 6.19 -43.71
C THR A 33 -42.03 5.57 -42.85
N HIS A 34 -42.10 4.24 -42.76
CA HIS A 34 -43.06 3.48 -41.97
C HIS A 34 -44.54 3.72 -42.36
N ILE A 35 -44.79 4.17 -43.59
CA ILE A 35 -46.14 4.33 -44.15
C ILE A 35 -46.65 2.97 -44.66
N LEU A 36 -45.79 2.24 -45.39
CA LEU A 36 -46.02 0.86 -45.79
C LEU A 36 -45.20 -0.08 -44.91
N ARG A 37 -45.64 -1.34 -44.79
CA ARG A 37 -44.91 -2.36 -44.04
C ARG A 37 -44.12 -3.24 -44.99
N ASP A 38 -42.87 -3.53 -44.64
CA ASP A 38 -42.08 -4.52 -45.36
C ASP A 38 -42.40 -5.93 -44.88
N THR A 39 -43.56 -6.43 -45.27
CA THR A 39 -43.97 -7.79 -44.96
C THR A 39 -44.47 -8.46 -46.24
N ASN A 40 -44.16 -9.74 -46.38
CA ASN A 40 -44.70 -10.57 -47.46
C ASN A 40 -46.07 -11.16 -47.10
N VAL A 41 -46.67 -10.69 -46.01
CA VAL A 41 -47.93 -11.19 -45.46
C VAL A 41 -49.09 -10.41 -46.05
N ALA A 42 -50.18 -11.11 -46.34
CA ALA A 42 -51.40 -10.52 -46.89
C ALA A 42 -51.92 -9.38 -46.01
N PRO A 43 -52.42 -8.26 -46.58
CA PRO A 43 -52.86 -7.09 -45.80
C PRO A 43 -53.82 -7.39 -44.64
N ALA A 44 -54.69 -8.40 -44.79
CA ALA A 44 -55.64 -8.82 -43.76
C ALA A 44 -54.98 -9.43 -42.50
N LEU A 45 -53.80 -10.05 -42.64
CA LEU A 45 -53.09 -10.74 -41.55
C LEU A 45 -52.00 -9.88 -40.91
N GLN A 46 -51.64 -8.75 -41.51
CA GLN A 46 -50.58 -7.86 -41.01
C GLN A 46 -50.85 -7.37 -39.57
N ALA A 47 -52.13 -7.20 -39.20
CA ALA A 47 -52.49 -6.81 -37.83
C ALA A 47 -52.21 -7.94 -36.82
N GLN A 48 -52.51 -9.18 -37.18
CA GLN A 48 -52.29 -10.34 -36.33
C GLN A 48 -50.80 -10.70 -36.23
N GLU A 49 -50.06 -10.60 -37.33
CA GLU A 49 -48.60 -10.77 -37.34
C GLU A 49 -47.94 -9.77 -36.38
N GLN A 50 -48.32 -8.50 -36.44
CA GLN A 50 -47.80 -7.50 -35.52
C GLN A 50 -48.18 -7.76 -34.07
N ALA A 51 -49.42 -8.20 -33.80
CA ALA A 51 -49.83 -8.55 -32.45
C ALA A 51 -48.95 -9.68 -31.89
N LEU A 52 -48.63 -10.69 -32.72
CA LEU A 52 -47.73 -11.77 -32.35
C LEU A 52 -46.29 -11.28 -32.13
N GLN A 53 -45.74 -10.48 -33.05
CA GLN A 53 -44.41 -9.89 -32.89
C GLN A 53 -44.31 -9.06 -31.61
N ARG A 54 -45.34 -8.25 -31.33
CA ARG A 54 -45.41 -7.45 -30.10
C ARG A 54 -45.50 -8.34 -28.85
N ALA A 55 -46.25 -9.45 -28.89
CA ALA A 55 -46.31 -10.40 -27.79
C ALA A 55 -44.94 -11.05 -27.54
N GLN A 56 -44.27 -11.54 -28.58
CA GLN A 56 -42.93 -12.12 -28.48
C GLN A 56 -41.90 -11.12 -27.94
N LEU A 57 -41.94 -9.86 -28.39
CA LEU A 57 -41.07 -8.80 -27.87
C LEU A 57 -41.36 -8.48 -26.41
N LYS A 58 -42.63 -8.52 -26.01
CA LYS A 58 -43.04 -8.33 -24.62
C LYS A 58 -42.47 -9.44 -23.74
N ASP A 59 -42.66 -10.70 -24.13
CA ASP A 59 -42.19 -11.86 -23.36
C ASP A 59 -40.65 -11.86 -23.26
N ALA A 60 -39.95 -11.52 -24.34
CA ALA A 60 -38.50 -11.40 -24.34
C ALA A 60 -37.99 -10.24 -23.45
N LEU A 61 -38.71 -9.12 -23.42
CA LEU A 61 -38.38 -7.98 -22.56
C LEU A 61 -38.62 -8.33 -21.09
N GLU A 62 -39.73 -8.98 -20.77
CA GLU A 62 -40.08 -9.43 -19.43
C GLU A 62 -38.95 -10.31 -18.85
N HIS A 63 -38.53 -11.34 -19.60
CA HIS A 63 -37.40 -12.19 -19.21
C HIS A 63 -36.09 -11.40 -19.00
N LYS A 64 -35.79 -10.40 -19.86
CA LYS A 64 -34.58 -9.55 -19.69
C LYS A 64 -34.67 -8.63 -18.48
N LEU A 65 -35.87 -8.21 -18.10
CA LEU A 65 -36.08 -7.36 -16.93
C LEU A 65 -36.00 -8.17 -15.63
N GLU A 66 -36.45 -9.43 -15.63
CA GLU A 66 -36.28 -10.36 -14.51
C GLU A 66 -34.80 -10.62 -14.22
N GLN A 67 -33.98 -10.77 -15.26
CA GLN A 67 -32.54 -11.00 -15.17
C GLN A 67 -31.73 -9.70 -15.08
N ARG A 68 -32.38 -8.55 -14.85
CA ARG A 68 -31.70 -7.26 -14.82
C ARG A 68 -30.78 -7.18 -13.59
N PRO A 69 -29.46 -6.95 -13.76
CA PRO A 69 -28.55 -6.76 -12.64
C PRO A 69 -28.93 -5.54 -11.80
N ALA A 70 -28.63 -5.60 -10.49
CA ALA A 70 -28.80 -4.45 -9.62
C ALA A 70 -27.82 -3.33 -10.01
N LEU A 71 -28.16 -2.09 -9.64
CA LEU A 71 -27.28 -0.94 -9.87
C LEU A 71 -25.90 -1.15 -9.23
N ASP A 72 -25.87 -1.71 -8.02
CA ASP A 72 -24.64 -1.95 -7.27
C ASP A 72 -23.77 -3.01 -7.96
N ASP A 73 -24.35 -4.04 -8.56
CA ASP A 73 -23.60 -5.06 -9.31
C ASP A 73 -22.89 -4.43 -10.52
N LEU A 74 -23.58 -3.55 -11.25
CA LEU A 74 -23.00 -2.83 -12.38
C LEU A 74 -21.85 -1.91 -11.95
N VAL A 75 -21.93 -1.34 -10.75
CA VAL A 75 -20.86 -0.53 -10.16
C VAL A 75 -19.68 -1.41 -9.74
N GLN A 76 -19.94 -2.54 -9.08
CA GLN A 76 -18.92 -3.51 -8.66
C GLN A 76 -18.15 -4.06 -9.87
N HIS A 77 -18.85 -4.37 -10.96
CA HIS A 77 -18.26 -4.80 -12.22
C HIS A 77 -17.69 -3.65 -13.07
N ASN A 78 -17.60 -2.43 -12.52
CA ASN A 78 -17.03 -1.24 -13.16
C ASN A 78 -17.70 -0.81 -14.48
N ILE A 79 -18.91 -1.30 -14.77
CA ILE A 79 -19.73 -0.92 -15.92
C ILE A 79 -20.27 0.50 -15.70
N LEU A 80 -20.89 0.73 -14.54
CA LEU A 80 -21.32 2.05 -14.10
C LEU A 80 -20.30 2.64 -13.13
N LYS A 81 -20.10 3.96 -13.19
CA LYS A 81 -19.18 4.65 -12.27
C LYS A 81 -19.95 5.07 -11.01
N PRO A 82 -19.38 4.88 -9.80
CA PRO A 82 -20.04 5.22 -8.52
C PRO A 82 -20.01 6.74 -8.26
N VAL A 83 -20.51 7.54 -9.20
CA VAL A 83 -20.49 8.99 -9.08
C VAL A 83 -21.91 9.46 -8.77
N LYS A 84 -22.10 10.05 -7.59
CA LYS A 84 -23.36 10.68 -7.16
C LYS A 84 -23.51 12.08 -7.79
N VAL A 85 -23.40 12.15 -9.11
CA VAL A 85 -23.57 13.39 -9.90
C VAL A 85 -24.53 13.13 -11.05
N ALA A 86 -25.11 14.20 -11.59
CA ALA A 86 -25.97 14.10 -12.77
C ALA A 86 -25.21 13.45 -13.95
N PRO A 87 -25.88 12.62 -14.79
CA PRO A 87 -25.23 11.94 -15.91
C PRO A 87 -24.43 12.86 -16.84
N ALA A 88 -24.92 14.08 -17.07
CA ALA A 88 -24.25 15.08 -17.90
C ALA A 88 -22.89 15.54 -17.34
N LEU A 89 -22.70 15.49 -16.01
CA LEU A 89 -21.48 15.94 -15.34
C LEU A 89 -20.52 14.79 -15.01
N GLN A 90 -20.94 13.54 -15.21
CA GLN A 90 -20.16 12.37 -14.80
C GLN A 90 -18.77 12.34 -15.43
N ALA A 91 -18.67 12.67 -16.73
CA ALA A 91 -17.40 12.72 -17.44
C ALA A 91 -16.45 13.78 -16.86
N GLN A 92 -16.95 14.99 -16.58
CA GLN A 92 -16.17 16.08 -16.02
C GLN A 92 -15.72 15.76 -14.58
N ALA A 93 -16.62 15.22 -13.76
CA ALA A 93 -16.30 14.82 -12.39
C ALA A 93 -15.22 13.74 -12.32
N LEU A 94 -15.24 12.77 -13.24
CA LEU A 94 -14.19 11.74 -13.35
C LEU A 94 -12.85 12.33 -13.80
N SER A 95 -12.88 13.26 -14.76
CA SER A 95 -11.68 13.97 -15.22
C SER A 95 -11.04 14.75 -14.06
N LEU A 96 -11.85 15.51 -13.32
CA LEU A 96 -11.39 16.26 -12.15
C LEU A 96 -10.83 15.33 -11.07
N ARG A 97 -11.52 14.24 -10.74
CA ARG A 97 -11.03 13.26 -9.76
C ARG A 97 -9.70 12.64 -10.19
N LYS A 98 -9.55 12.36 -11.50
CA LYS A 98 -8.29 11.85 -12.04
C LYS A 98 -7.18 12.88 -11.90
N ALA A 99 -7.42 14.14 -12.25
CA ALA A 99 -6.45 15.23 -12.11
C ALA A 99 -6.03 15.42 -10.64
N GLN A 100 -6.99 15.48 -9.71
CA GLN A 100 -6.67 15.57 -8.27
C GLN A 100 -5.82 14.39 -7.79
N LEU A 101 -6.10 13.18 -8.28
CA LEU A 101 -5.34 11.99 -7.95
C LEU A 101 -3.93 12.06 -8.56
N THR A 102 -3.77 12.53 -9.80
CA THR A 102 -2.44 12.71 -10.40
C THR A 102 -1.62 13.72 -9.63
N ASP A 103 -2.18 14.88 -9.29
CA ASP A 103 -1.48 15.93 -8.55
C ASP A 103 -1.03 15.42 -7.17
N THR A 104 -1.91 14.67 -6.49
CA THR A 104 -1.60 14.06 -5.18
C THR A 104 -0.50 13.01 -5.30
N LEU A 105 -0.52 12.20 -6.37
CA LEU A 105 0.50 11.17 -6.60
C LEU A 105 1.84 11.79 -6.98
N GLU A 106 1.85 12.80 -7.84
CA GLU A 106 3.05 13.55 -8.22
C GLU A 106 3.73 14.11 -6.97
N HIS A 107 2.98 14.80 -6.11
CA HIS A 107 3.51 15.32 -4.85
C HIS A 107 4.11 14.23 -3.95
N LYS A 108 3.45 13.06 -3.83
CA LYS A 108 3.95 11.92 -3.05
C LYS A 108 5.20 11.28 -3.67
N LEU A 109 5.32 11.30 -4.99
CA LEU A 109 6.47 10.76 -5.70
C LEU A 109 7.68 11.70 -5.59
N GLU A 110 7.46 13.02 -5.59
CA GLU A 110 8.50 14.03 -5.33
C GLU A 110 9.07 13.89 -3.91
N GLN A 111 8.21 13.67 -2.92
CA GLN A 111 8.61 13.49 -1.52
C GLN A 111 8.96 12.03 -1.16
N ARG A 112 9.23 11.18 -2.16
CA ARG A 112 9.52 9.78 -1.92
C ARG A 112 10.88 9.62 -1.20
N PRO A 113 10.92 9.02 0.01
CA PRO A 113 12.17 8.82 0.73
C PRO A 113 13.11 7.87 -0.01
N ALA A 114 14.41 8.09 0.12
CA ALA A 114 15.41 7.22 -0.47
C ALA A 114 15.47 5.88 0.27
N LYS A 115 15.99 4.84 -0.41
CA LYS A 115 16.19 3.52 0.22
C LYS A 115 17.07 3.62 1.48
N SER A 116 18.08 4.47 1.46
CA SER A 116 18.98 4.73 2.60
C SER A 116 18.21 5.20 3.84
N ASP A 117 17.27 6.11 3.66
CA ASP A 117 16.50 6.70 4.75
C ASP A 117 15.60 5.63 5.39
N LEU A 118 14.99 4.78 4.56
CA LEU A 118 14.18 3.64 5.02
C LEU A 118 15.02 2.60 5.78
N VAL A 119 16.28 2.39 5.38
CA VAL A 119 17.23 1.52 6.09
C VAL A 119 17.63 2.12 7.43
N GLN A 120 17.95 3.42 7.46
CA GLN A 120 18.32 4.13 8.69
C GLN A 120 17.17 4.12 9.71
N CYS A 121 15.93 4.27 9.24
CA CYS A 121 14.73 4.16 10.08
C CYS A 121 14.34 2.70 10.41
N ASN A 122 15.16 1.71 10.06
CA ASN A 122 14.93 0.27 10.28
C ASN A 122 13.63 -0.29 9.65
N ILE A 123 13.05 0.41 8.67
CA ILE A 123 11.88 -0.04 7.90
C ILE A 123 12.32 -1.11 6.89
N LEU A 124 13.37 -0.80 6.12
CA LEU A 124 14.02 -1.76 5.23
C LEU A 124 15.28 -2.32 5.88
N LYS A 125 15.68 -3.51 5.45
CA LYS A 125 16.92 -4.15 5.89
C LYS A 125 18.02 -3.85 4.88
N ASP A 126 19.21 -3.54 5.37
CA ASP A 126 20.39 -3.38 4.51
C ASP A 126 20.91 -4.75 4.08
N SER A 127 20.24 -5.35 3.09
CA SER A 127 20.65 -6.62 2.50
C SER A 127 20.76 -6.51 0.99
N LYS A 128 21.78 -7.18 0.45
CA LYS A 128 22.01 -7.39 -0.99
C LYS A 128 21.27 -8.63 -1.51
N VAL A 129 20.61 -9.38 -0.63
CA VAL A 129 19.87 -10.59 -0.97
C VAL A 129 18.49 -10.25 -1.52
N ALA A 130 17.98 -11.08 -2.43
CA ALA A 130 16.65 -10.95 -3.03
C ALA A 130 15.54 -10.81 -1.95
N PRO A 131 14.49 -9.99 -2.17
CA PRO A 131 13.45 -9.72 -1.17
C PRO A 131 12.81 -10.97 -0.55
N ALA A 132 12.59 -12.01 -1.37
CA ALA A 132 11.98 -13.26 -0.92
C ALA A 132 12.82 -14.04 0.12
N LEU A 133 14.14 -13.84 0.14
CA LEU A 133 15.07 -14.56 1.02
C LEU A 133 15.50 -13.74 2.24
N GLN A 134 15.21 -12.44 2.29
CA GLN A 134 15.65 -11.56 3.38
C GLN A 134 15.13 -12.02 4.75
N ALA A 135 13.88 -12.50 4.80
CA ALA A 135 13.31 -13.03 6.03
C ALA A 135 14.10 -14.25 6.55
N LYS A 136 14.44 -15.19 5.66
CA LYS A 136 15.22 -16.38 6.02
C LYS A 136 16.67 -16.06 6.37
N GLN A 137 17.28 -15.10 5.69
CA GLN A 137 18.61 -14.61 6.05
C GLN A 137 18.63 -14.01 7.45
N LEU A 138 17.63 -13.19 7.82
CA LEU A 138 17.52 -12.60 9.14
C LEU A 138 17.29 -13.66 10.23
N GLU A 139 16.44 -14.65 9.95
CA GLU A 139 16.18 -15.77 10.85
C GLU A 139 17.49 -16.54 11.14
N LEU A 140 18.24 -16.89 10.09
CA LEU A 140 19.55 -17.52 10.19
C LEU A 140 20.54 -16.65 10.99
N HIS A 141 20.64 -15.37 10.65
CA HIS A 141 21.56 -14.45 11.34
C HIS A 141 21.23 -14.32 12.83
N LYS A 142 19.93 -14.27 13.17
CA LYS A 142 19.48 -14.21 14.56
C LYS A 142 19.83 -15.49 15.32
N ALA A 143 19.64 -16.66 14.70
CA ALA A 143 20.00 -17.95 15.30
C ALA A 143 21.52 -18.06 15.50
N GLN A 144 22.32 -17.71 14.50
CA GLN A 144 23.78 -17.69 14.62
C GLN A 144 24.26 -16.74 15.73
N LEU A 145 23.60 -15.58 15.87
CA LEU A 145 23.91 -14.63 16.92
C LEU A 145 23.54 -15.16 18.31
N SER A 146 22.37 -15.81 18.46
CA SER A 146 21.99 -16.42 19.74
C SER A 146 22.99 -17.49 20.16
N ASP A 147 23.35 -18.39 19.24
CA ASP A 147 24.26 -19.50 19.53
C ASP A 147 25.67 -18.98 19.88
N ASN A 148 26.12 -17.92 19.21
CA ASN A 148 27.40 -17.28 19.53
C ASN A 148 27.39 -16.60 20.91
N LEU A 149 26.29 -15.93 21.24
CA LEU A 149 26.13 -15.28 22.54
C LEU A 149 26.08 -16.31 23.65
N GLU A 150 25.34 -17.40 23.47
CA GLU A 150 25.24 -18.50 24.43
C GLU A 150 26.63 -19.08 24.76
N ARG A 151 27.40 -19.45 23.73
CA ARG A 151 28.79 -19.91 23.92
C ARG A 151 29.68 -18.92 24.68
N LYS A 152 29.53 -17.62 24.43
CA LYS A 152 30.31 -16.58 25.13
C LYS A 152 29.87 -16.40 26.58
N LEU A 153 28.59 -16.61 26.86
CA LEU A 153 28.04 -16.53 28.20
C LEU A 153 28.42 -17.76 29.04
N GLU A 154 28.51 -18.95 28.43
CA GLU A 154 29.02 -20.16 29.08
C GLU A 154 30.45 -20.00 29.59
N HIS A 155 31.29 -19.30 28.82
CA HIS A 155 32.70 -19.04 29.16
C HIS A 155 32.89 -17.67 29.84
N ARG A 156 31.84 -17.14 30.47
CA ARG A 156 31.91 -15.84 31.15
C ARG A 156 32.85 -15.96 32.36
N PRO A 157 33.91 -15.15 32.44
CA PRO A 157 34.83 -15.17 33.57
C PRO A 157 34.12 -14.91 34.90
N ALA A 158 34.52 -15.64 35.93
CA ALA A 158 34.02 -15.41 37.28
C ALA A 158 34.54 -14.08 37.84
N LYS A 159 33.88 -13.55 38.88
CA LYS A 159 34.30 -12.32 39.56
C LYS A 159 35.77 -12.40 39.99
N ASP A 160 36.14 -13.54 40.57
CA ASP A 160 37.48 -13.77 41.12
C ASP A 160 38.56 -13.74 40.03
N GLU A 161 38.28 -14.32 38.86
CA GLU A 161 39.17 -14.26 37.70
C GLU A 161 39.41 -12.82 37.23
N LEU A 162 38.35 -11.99 37.21
CA LEU A 162 38.45 -10.57 36.86
C LEU A 162 39.24 -9.75 37.90
N VAL A 163 39.15 -10.13 39.18
CA VAL A 163 39.97 -9.53 40.26
C VAL A 163 41.45 -9.91 40.08
N GLN A 164 41.74 -11.19 39.80
CA GLN A 164 43.12 -11.65 39.54
C GLN A 164 43.74 -10.94 38.32
N GLN A 165 42.93 -10.67 37.29
CA GLN A 165 43.35 -9.89 36.13
C GLN A 165 43.41 -8.37 36.37
N ASN A 166 43.19 -7.92 37.61
CA ASN A 166 43.17 -6.50 38.02
C ASN A 166 42.12 -5.65 37.28
N ILE A 167 41.10 -6.27 36.68
CA ILE A 167 39.99 -5.59 36.00
C ILE A 167 38.98 -5.10 37.03
N LEU A 168 38.63 -5.94 38.01
CA LEU A 168 37.74 -5.60 39.11
C LEU A 168 38.54 -5.41 40.42
N LYS A 169 38.01 -4.58 41.33
CA LYS A 169 38.54 -4.45 42.70
C LYS A 169 37.94 -5.53 43.58
N ASP A 170 38.75 -6.07 44.49
CA ASP A 170 38.32 -7.03 45.51
C ASP A 170 37.61 -6.30 46.66
N THR A 171 36.51 -5.62 46.35
CA THR A 171 35.68 -4.93 47.33
C THR A 171 34.21 -5.20 47.03
N ASP A 172 33.43 -5.45 48.08
CA ASP A 172 31.98 -5.67 47.97
C ASP A 172 31.18 -4.35 48.00
N ALA A 173 31.88 -3.23 48.09
CA ALA A 173 31.27 -1.91 48.03
C ALA A 173 30.80 -1.58 46.61
N ALA A 174 29.79 -0.71 46.50
CA ALA A 174 29.30 -0.22 45.22
C ALA A 174 30.42 0.47 44.41
N PRO A 175 30.42 0.37 43.06
CA PRO A 175 31.49 0.94 42.21
C PRO A 175 31.76 2.42 42.45
N ALA A 176 30.73 3.20 42.76
CA ALA A 176 30.85 4.63 43.06
C ALA A 176 31.73 4.94 44.29
N LEU A 177 31.86 3.99 45.22
CA LEU A 177 32.62 4.16 46.47
C LEU A 177 34.06 3.66 46.37
N HIS A 178 34.42 2.95 45.30
CA HIS A 178 35.75 2.32 45.16
C HIS A 178 36.89 3.33 45.24
N ALA A 179 36.74 4.52 44.64
CA ALA A 179 37.75 5.57 44.68
C ALA A 179 37.95 6.09 46.12
N ALA A 180 36.85 6.44 46.81
CA ALA A 180 36.90 6.94 48.18
C ALA A 180 37.48 5.90 49.16
N ILE A 181 37.13 4.62 48.99
CA ILE A 181 37.69 3.51 49.79
C ILE A 181 39.20 3.41 49.57
N LYS A 182 39.66 3.45 48.32
CA LYS A 182 41.09 3.38 47.98
C LYS A 182 41.88 4.58 48.53
N ASP A 183 41.31 5.78 48.47
CA ASP A 183 41.96 6.98 48.99
C ASP A 183 42.03 6.95 50.51
N LEU A 184 40.99 6.44 51.18
CA LEU A 184 41.00 6.20 52.62
C LEU A 184 42.04 5.13 53.02
N GLU A 185 42.15 4.03 52.26
CA GLU A 185 43.16 3.00 52.48
C GLU A 185 44.58 3.56 52.35
N ARG A 186 44.82 4.39 51.32
CA ARG A 186 46.11 5.08 51.14
C ARG A 186 46.44 5.99 52.32
N ALA A 187 45.47 6.80 52.76
CA ALA A 187 45.66 7.67 53.92
C ALA A 187 46.03 6.87 55.18
N LYS A 188 45.28 5.79 55.46
CA LYS A 188 45.57 4.88 56.58
C LYS A 188 46.98 4.27 56.52
N VAL A 189 47.44 3.86 55.33
CA VAL A 189 48.80 3.31 55.15
C VAL A 189 49.87 4.38 55.36
N CYS A 190 49.66 5.60 54.86
CA CYS A 190 50.57 6.73 55.11
C CYS A 190 50.71 7.03 56.60
N ASP A 191 49.59 7.12 57.32
CA ASP A 191 49.59 7.41 58.76
C ASP A 191 50.32 6.30 59.56
N GLN A 192 50.05 5.03 59.22
CA GLN A 192 50.74 3.88 59.83
C GLN A 192 52.26 3.89 59.55
N LEU A 193 52.65 4.25 58.33
CA LEU A 193 54.06 4.30 57.94
C LEU A 193 54.78 5.44 58.67
N ALA A 194 54.16 6.61 58.77
CA ALA A 194 54.69 7.75 59.51
C ALA A 194 54.97 7.37 60.97
N HIS A 195 54.01 6.72 61.64
CA HIS A 195 54.18 6.28 63.02
C HIS A 195 55.32 5.25 63.19
N LYS A 196 55.46 4.29 62.26
CA LYS A 196 56.57 3.30 62.29
C LYS A 196 57.94 3.93 62.04
N ILE A 197 57.99 5.04 61.29
CA ILE A 197 59.24 5.79 61.07
C ILE A 197 59.64 6.57 62.31
N GLU A 198 58.68 7.17 63.02
CA GLU A 198 58.93 7.87 64.29
C GLU A 198 59.46 6.93 65.37
N GLN A 199 58.92 5.71 65.45
CA GLN A 199 59.36 4.68 66.38
C GLN A 199 60.51 3.82 65.84
N ARG A 200 61.23 4.29 64.81
CA ARG A 200 62.33 3.53 64.23
C ARG A 200 63.48 3.43 65.24
N PRO A 201 63.93 2.21 65.59
CA PRO A 201 65.08 2.03 66.48
C PRO A 201 66.34 2.64 65.87
N SER A 202 67.19 3.19 66.73
CA SER A 202 68.41 3.85 66.29
C SER A 202 69.37 2.83 65.65
N PRO A 203 70.29 3.27 64.76
CA PRO A 203 71.26 2.37 64.13
C PRO A 203 72.08 1.57 65.15
N GLU A 204 72.33 2.14 66.32
CA GLU A 204 73.07 1.52 67.42
C GLU A 204 72.28 0.39 68.10
N GLU A 205 70.99 0.59 68.35
CA GLU A 205 70.10 -0.44 68.90
C GLU A 205 69.95 -1.66 67.97
N LEU A 206 70.01 -1.42 66.66
CA LEU A 206 69.98 -2.47 65.64
C LEU A 206 71.31 -3.25 65.57
N MET A 207 72.45 -2.61 65.86
CA MET A 207 73.74 -3.30 66.05
C MET A 207 73.74 -4.15 67.32
N GLY A 208 73.16 -3.66 68.43
CA GLY A 208 73.03 -4.43 69.68
C GLY A 208 72.16 -5.68 69.55
N ARG A 209 71.18 -5.64 68.65
CA ARG A 209 70.33 -6.79 68.31
C ARG A 209 70.93 -7.73 67.24
N HIS A 210 72.17 -7.48 66.80
CA HIS A 210 72.88 -8.25 65.77
C HIS A 210 72.16 -8.27 64.40
N ILE A 211 71.31 -7.27 64.13
CA ILE A 211 70.54 -7.16 62.88
C ILE A 211 71.35 -6.38 61.83
N LEU A 212 72.13 -5.40 62.27
CA LEU A 212 73.09 -4.68 61.43
C LEU A 212 74.51 -5.11 61.83
N THR A 213 75.28 -5.63 60.88
CA THR A 213 76.73 -5.85 61.03
C THR A 213 77.44 -4.59 60.60
N GLY A 214 78.16 -3.93 61.50
CA GLY A 214 78.94 -2.73 61.17
C GLY A 214 80.01 -3.06 60.13
N SER A 215 79.82 -2.63 58.88
CA SER A 215 80.91 -2.48 57.93
C SER A 215 81.44 -1.04 58.03
N SER A 216 82.76 -0.90 58.03
CA SER A 216 83.49 0.38 57.94
C SER A 216 83.01 1.29 56.82
#